data_AF-A0A969QPD0-F1
#
_entry.id   AF-A0A969QPD0-F1
#
_cell.length_a   1.000
_cell.length_b   1.000
_cell.length_c   1.000
_cell.angle_alpha   90.00
_cell.angle_beta   90.00
_cell.angle_gamma   90.00
#
_symmetry.space_group_name_H-M   'P 1'
#
loop_
_entity.id
_entity.type
_entity.pdbx_description
1 polymer ?
#
loop_
_entity_poly.entity_id
_entity_poly.type
_entity_poly.pdbx_seq_one_letter_code
_entity_poly.pdbx_strand_id
1 'polypeptide(L)'
;MFSYSLKIMKHHIPFRLSVLAASIATISPLSAAPGSLDPSFNGTGVVIRDFTGSEDLRAVAVLPDGKIIAAGTTDASGHDDILVVRYNPNGTLDTSFSSDGIESSISSTPPTRP
;
A
#
# COMPACT_ATOMS: atom_id res chain seq x y z
N MET A 1 33.33 -40.41 -73.39
CA MET A 1 33.12 -40.46 -71.92
C MET A 1 34.15 -39.57 -71.26
N PHE A 2 33.77 -38.37 -70.85
CA PHE A 2 34.62 -37.47 -70.06
C PHE A 2 33.83 -36.96 -68.85
N SER A 3 34.41 -37.18 -67.68
CA SER A 3 33.88 -36.86 -66.35
C SER A 3 33.73 -35.36 -66.12
N TYR A 4 32.72 -34.98 -65.34
CA TYR A 4 32.73 -33.73 -64.57
C TYR A 4 32.62 -34.05 -63.08
N SER A 5 33.68 -33.75 -62.34
CA SER A 5 33.80 -33.86 -60.89
C SER A 5 33.02 -32.74 -60.19
N LEU A 6 32.15 -33.09 -59.23
CA LEU A 6 31.52 -32.11 -58.34
C LEU A 6 32.19 -32.17 -56.96
N LYS A 7 32.98 -31.13 -56.61
CA LYS A 7 33.64 -31.04 -55.30
C LYS A 7 34.00 -29.61 -54.88
N ILE A 8 33.06 -28.82 -54.35
CA ILE A 8 33.34 -27.60 -53.53
C ILE A 8 32.04 -27.26 -52.75
N MET A 9 31.92 -26.76 -51.50
CA MET A 9 32.71 -26.71 -50.25
C MET A 9 31.87 -25.93 -49.19
N LYS A 10 31.80 -26.45 -47.96
CA LYS A 10 31.74 -25.81 -46.60
C LYS A 10 30.76 -24.65 -46.26
N HIS A 11 29.93 -24.96 -45.25
CA HIS A 11 29.77 -24.32 -43.92
C HIS A 11 28.94 -23.02 -43.72
N HIS A 12 28.22 -23.03 -42.58
CA HIS A 12 27.66 -21.90 -41.77
C HIS A 12 26.26 -21.40 -42.17
N ILE A 13 25.22 -21.24 -41.33
CA ILE A 13 24.89 -21.35 -39.88
C ILE A 13 23.35 -21.49 -39.83
N PRO A 14 22.73 -22.24 -38.90
CA PRO A 14 21.40 -21.83 -38.44
C PRO A 14 21.39 -21.44 -36.95
N PHE A 15 21.15 -20.14 -36.74
CA PHE A 15 20.36 -19.52 -35.69
C PHE A 15 20.51 -20.09 -34.25
N ARG A 16 21.36 -19.44 -33.44
CA ARG A 16 21.30 -19.59 -31.97
C ARG A 16 20.01 -18.92 -31.50
N LEU A 17 18.99 -19.72 -31.18
CA LEU A 17 17.81 -19.26 -30.46
C LEU A 17 18.25 -18.90 -29.03
N SER A 18 18.57 -17.63 -28.79
CA SER A 18 18.78 -17.13 -27.43
C SER A 18 17.44 -17.13 -26.71
N VAL A 19 17.21 -18.12 -25.84
CA VAL A 19 16.13 -18.05 -24.87
C VAL A 19 16.56 -17.05 -23.81
N LEU A 20 15.96 -15.86 -23.83
CA LEU A 20 16.01 -14.96 -22.69
C LEU A 20 15.09 -15.56 -21.62
N ALA A 21 15.67 -16.17 -20.59
CA ALA A 21 14.91 -16.59 -19.42
C ALA A 21 14.40 -15.33 -18.73
N ALA A 22 13.13 -14.99 -18.92
CA ALA A 22 12.44 -14.10 -18.02
C ALA A 22 12.26 -14.86 -16.70
N SER A 23 13.13 -14.59 -15.73
CA SER A 23 12.90 -15.01 -14.35
C SER A 23 11.62 -14.33 -13.88
N ILE A 24 10.51 -15.04 -13.90
CA ILE A 24 9.32 -14.62 -13.16
C ILE A 24 9.73 -14.77 -11.70
N ALA A 25 10.07 -13.65 -11.06
CA ALA A 25 10.17 -13.60 -9.62
C ALA A 25 8.79 -13.97 -9.09
N THR A 26 8.66 -15.17 -8.52
CA THR A 26 7.48 -15.49 -7.73
C THR A 26 7.48 -14.52 -6.57
N ILE A 27 6.55 -13.56 -6.57
CA ILE A 27 6.25 -12.80 -5.37
C ILE A 27 5.62 -13.83 -4.42
N SER A 28 6.45 -14.47 -3.61
CA SER A 28 5.93 -15.19 -2.45
C SER A 28 5.10 -14.16 -1.68
N PRO A 29 3.81 -14.40 -1.39
CA PRO A 29 3.15 -13.54 -0.43
C PRO A 29 3.99 -13.65 0.84
N LEU A 30 4.58 -12.53 1.27
CA LEU A 30 5.15 -12.42 2.60
C LEU A 30 3.96 -12.38 3.57
N SER A 31 3.23 -13.49 3.61
CA SER A 31 2.10 -13.68 4.49
C SER A 31 2.71 -13.90 5.86
N ALA A 32 2.39 -13.00 6.77
CA ALA A 32 2.60 -13.18 8.19
C ALA A 32 2.27 -14.62 8.60
N ALA A 33 3.12 -15.25 9.42
CA ALA A 33 2.69 -16.46 10.12
C ALA A 33 1.42 -16.12 10.93
N PRO A 34 0.48 -17.05 11.12
CA PRO A 34 -0.69 -16.78 11.95
C PRO A 34 -0.28 -16.22 13.31
N GLY A 35 -0.77 -15.02 13.65
CA GLY A 35 -0.42 -14.30 14.87
C GLY A 35 0.80 -13.38 14.78
N SER A 36 1.55 -13.33 13.66
CA SER A 36 2.54 -12.28 13.42
C SER A 36 1.89 -11.04 12.79
N LEU A 37 2.53 -9.89 12.96
CA LEU A 37 2.16 -8.65 12.28
C LEU A 37 2.22 -8.84 10.76
N ASP A 38 1.26 -8.25 10.03
CA ASP A 38 1.16 -8.31 8.57
C ASP A 38 2.10 -7.29 7.91
N PRO A 39 3.24 -7.69 7.33
CA PRO A 39 4.19 -6.74 6.76
C PRO A 39 3.66 -5.99 5.54
N SER A 40 2.56 -6.45 4.92
CA SER A 40 1.92 -5.74 3.82
C SER A 40 1.20 -4.47 4.28
N PHE A 41 0.94 -4.34 5.58
CA PHE A 41 0.37 -3.15 6.19
C PHE A 41 1.49 -2.19 6.63
N ASN A 42 1.66 -1.08 5.92
CA ASN A 42 2.67 -0.05 6.16
C ASN A 42 4.13 -0.56 6.24
N GLY A 43 4.43 -1.74 5.67
CA GLY A 43 5.76 -2.36 5.66
C GLY A 43 6.18 -3.02 6.98
N THR A 44 5.57 -2.64 8.10
CA THR A 44 5.92 -3.09 9.46
C THR A 44 4.78 -3.85 10.15
N GLY A 45 3.59 -3.86 9.55
CA GLY A 45 2.36 -4.35 10.14
C GLY A 45 1.70 -3.43 11.14
N VAL A 46 2.23 -2.21 11.32
CA VAL A 46 1.69 -1.21 12.25
C VAL A 46 1.85 0.19 11.64
N VAL A 47 0.88 1.06 11.92
CA VAL A 47 1.02 2.51 11.72
C VAL A 47 1.17 3.13 13.11
N ILE A 48 2.28 3.84 13.33
CA ILE A 48 2.49 4.69 14.49
C ILE A 48 2.56 6.11 13.96
N ARG A 49 1.69 6.98 14.46
CA ARG A 49 1.60 8.36 14.03
C ARG A 49 1.17 9.22 15.21
N ASP A 50 1.85 10.33 15.35
CA ASP A 50 1.48 11.41 16.24
C ASP A 50 0.68 12.44 15.42
N PHE A 51 -0.49 12.84 15.91
CA PHE A 51 -1.36 13.84 15.27
C PHE A 51 -1.25 15.22 15.93
N THR A 52 -0.34 15.36 16.90
CA THR A 52 -0.12 16.51 17.78
C THR A 52 -1.17 16.62 18.89
N GLY A 53 -0.75 17.11 20.05
CA GLY A 53 -1.57 17.13 21.27
C GLY A 53 -1.61 15.77 21.97
N SER A 54 -2.62 15.58 22.81
CA SER A 54 -3.01 14.31 23.41
C SER A 54 -4.14 13.69 22.57
N GLU A 55 -3.90 12.50 22.04
CA GLU A 55 -4.87 11.79 21.22
C GLU A 55 -5.45 10.55 21.93
N ASP A 56 -6.74 10.30 21.74
CA ASP A 56 -7.43 9.12 22.25
C ASP A 56 -8.32 8.51 21.15
N LEU A 57 -7.76 7.58 20.36
CA LEU A 57 -8.50 6.82 19.36
C LEU A 57 -9.29 5.69 20.02
N ARG A 58 -10.62 5.75 19.92
CA ARG A 58 -11.54 4.86 20.63
C ARG A 58 -12.34 3.90 19.75
N ALA A 59 -12.36 4.16 18.44
CA ALA A 59 -13.12 3.36 17.50
C ALA A 59 -12.30 3.07 16.25
N VAL A 60 -12.49 1.87 15.71
CA VAL A 60 -11.94 1.45 14.42
C VAL A 60 -12.99 0.66 13.66
N ALA A 61 -13.07 0.88 12.34
CA ALA A 61 -13.91 0.09 11.46
C ALA A 61 -13.22 -0.13 10.11
N VAL A 62 -13.48 -1.29 9.50
CA VAL A 62 -13.08 -1.62 8.12
C VAL A 62 -14.28 -1.40 7.22
N LEU A 63 -14.11 -0.62 6.17
CA LEU A 63 -15.14 -0.29 5.19
C LEU A 63 -15.24 -1.39 4.10
N PRO A 64 -16.35 -1.46 3.33
CA PRO A 64 -16.53 -2.48 2.29
C PRO A 64 -15.48 -2.47 1.17
N ASP A 65 -14.82 -1.33 0.93
CA ASP A 65 -13.73 -1.18 -0.04
C ASP A 65 -12.36 -1.53 0.54
N GLY A 66 -12.32 -2.01 1.79
CA GLY A 66 -11.10 -2.38 2.51
C GLY A 66 -10.37 -1.21 3.17
N LYS A 67 -10.86 0.03 3.03
CA LYS A 67 -10.32 1.17 3.77
C LYS A 67 -10.61 1.02 5.27
N ILE A 68 -9.81 1.67 6.08
CA ILE A 68 -9.91 1.60 7.54
C ILE A 68 -10.15 3.01 8.06
N ILE A 69 -11.15 3.18 8.92
CA ILE A 69 -11.41 4.44 9.61
C ILE A 69 -11.11 4.27 11.10
N ALA A 70 -10.36 5.20 11.67
CA ALA A 70 -10.12 5.31 13.10
C ALA A 70 -10.68 6.66 13.58
N ALA A 71 -11.35 6.65 14.73
CA ALA A 71 -11.98 7.84 15.29
C ALA A 71 -11.73 7.97 16.79
N GLY A 72 -11.64 9.20 17.26
CA GLY A 72 -11.28 9.54 18.62
C GLY A 72 -11.39 11.03 18.89
N THR A 73 -10.61 11.48 19.87
CA THR A 73 -10.48 12.91 20.22
C THR A 73 -9.02 13.35 20.21
N THR A 74 -8.79 14.64 20.01
CA THR A 74 -7.48 15.30 20.14
C THR A 74 -7.65 16.66 20.79
N ASP A 75 -6.63 17.13 21.53
CA ASP A 75 -6.56 18.49 22.07
C ASP A 75 -5.59 19.41 21.31
N ALA A 76 -5.18 19.03 20.09
CA ALA A 76 -4.18 19.75 19.28
C ALA A 76 -4.47 21.26 19.09
N SER A 77 -5.75 21.64 19.10
CA SER A 77 -6.21 23.03 18.96
C SER A 77 -6.28 23.80 20.30
N GLY A 78 -6.03 23.13 21.43
CA GLY A 78 -6.29 23.61 22.78
C GLY A 78 -7.67 23.26 23.35
N HIS A 79 -8.50 22.53 22.60
CA HIS A 79 -9.82 22.04 23.00
C HIS A 79 -10.03 20.59 22.57
N ASP A 80 -10.89 19.85 23.28
CA ASP A 80 -11.29 18.49 22.88
C ASP A 80 -12.06 18.51 21.56
N ASP A 81 -11.35 18.18 20.47
CA ASP A 81 -11.89 18.07 19.13
C ASP A 81 -12.08 16.61 18.72
N ILE A 82 -12.98 16.37 17.76
CA ILE A 82 -13.12 15.07 17.13
C ILE A 82 -11.95 14.85 16.17
N LEU A 83 -11.29 13.71 16.27
CA LEU A 83 -10.25 13.26 15.34
C LEU A 83 -10.77 12.07 14.53
N VAL A 84 -10.71 12.17 13.20
CA VAL A 84 -11.03 11.06 12.29
C VAL A 84 -9.90 10.88 11.29
N VAL A 85 -9.43 9.66 11.12
CA VAL A 85 -8.32 9.32 10.22
C VAL A 85 -8.73 8.16 9.35
N ARG A 86 -8.45 8.25 8.05
CA ARG A 86 -8.73 7.15 7.11
C ARG A 86 -7.46 6.64 6.45
N TYR A 87 -7.35 5.31 6.41
CA TYR A 87 -6.26 4.59 5.80
C TYR A 87 -6.75 3.74 4.63
N ASN A 88 -5.89 3.56 3.64
CA ASN A 88 -6.00 2.54 2.61
C ASN A 88 -5.79 1.13 3.22
N PRO A 89 -6.19 0.06 2.52
CA PRO A 89 -5.99 -1.31 3.00
C PRO A 89 -4.54 -1.66 3.35
N ASN A 90 -3.57 -0.99 2.72
CA ASN A 90 -2.15 -1.17 2.95
C ASN A 90 -1.58 -0.31 4.10
N GLY A 91 -2.42 0.36 4.89
CA GLY A 91 -2.01 1.21 6.02
C GLY A 91 -1.47 2.59 5.66
N THR A 92 -1.39 2.94 4.37
CA THR A 92 -1.10 4.33 3.97
C THR A 92 -2.31 5.23 4.19
N LEU A 93 -2.11 6.52 4.42
CA LEU A 93 -3.23 7.46 4.53
C LEU A 93 -4.03 7.56 3.23
N ASP A 94 -5.34 7.71 3.37
CA ASP A 94 -6.23 8.03 2.26
C ASP A 94 -6.43 9.56 2.13
N THR A 95 -5.61 10.21 1.29
CA THR A 95 -5.71 11.65 1.01
C THR A 95 -6.92 12.04 0.16
N SER A 96 -7.76 11.08 -0.25
CA SER A 96 -9.07 11.39 -0.84
C SER A 96 -10.14 11.65 0.22
N PHE A 97 -9.85 11.36 1.50
CA PHE A 97 -10.75 11.65 2.62
C PHE A 97 -10.68 13.11 3.05
N SER A 98 -9.45 13.60 3.18
CA SER A 98 -9.01 14.95 3.53
C SER A 98 -7.68 15.19 2.84
N SER A 99 -7.26 16.45 2.67
CA SER A 99 -5.97 16.79 2.03
C SER A 99 -4.76 16.06 2.63
N ASP A 100 -4.81 15.71 3.92
CA ASP A 100 -3.80 14.97 4.65
C ASP A 100 -4.32 13.64 5.22
N GLY A 101 -5.52 13.21 4.81
CA GLY A 101 -6.20 12.00 5.31
C GLY A 101 -6.72 12.09 6.74
N ILE A 102 -6.69 13.28 7.35
CA ILE A 102 -7.12 13.56 8.71
C ILE A 102 -8.22 14.62 8.66
N GLU A 103 -9.30 14.37 9.40
CA GLU A 103 -10.34 15.38 9.63
C GLU A 103 -10.41 15.65 11.12
N SER A 104 -10.23 16.91 11.49
CA SER A 104 -10.53 17.43 12.83
C SER A 104 -11.57 18.54 12.69
N SER A 105 -12.72 18.40 13.33
CA SER A 105 -13.79 19.38 13.22
C SER A 105 -14.11 19.95 14.59
N ILE A 106 -14.01 21.28 14.70
CA ILE A 106 -14.43 22.04 15.87
C ILE A 106 -15.95 21.90 16.06
N SER A 107 -16.40 21.44 17.24
CA SER A 107 -17.81 21.55 17.61
C SER A 107 -18.09 22.95 18.15
N SER A 108 -17.99 23.98 17.31
CA SER A 108 -18.17 25.39 17.74
C SER A 108 -19.62 25.86 17.65
N THR A 109 -20.58 25.11 18.19
CA THR A 109 -21.94 25.64 18.39
C THR A 109 -22.30 25.64 19.88
N PRO A 110 -22.11 26.76 20.59
CA PRO A 110 -22.68 26.94 21.91
C PRO A 110 -24.21 26.83 21.79
N PRO A 111 -24.91 26.06 22.65
CA PRO A 111 -26.36 26.09 22.66
C PRO A 111 -26.81 27.50 23.04
N THR A 112 -27.46 28.21 22.11
CA THR A 112 -28.19 29.43 22.45
C THR A 112 -29.39 29.02 23.31
N ARG A 113 -29.22 29.14 24.62
CA ARG A 113 -30.33 28.94 25.56
C ARG A 113 -31.38 30.05 25.30
N PRO A 114 -32.67 29.70 25.10
CA PRO A 114 -33.74 30.69 24.92
C PRO A 114 -33.99 31.53 26.18
#